data_AF-C7ZPC6-F1
#
_entry.id   AF-C7ZPC6-F1
#
_cell.length_a   1.000
_cell.length_b   1.000
_cell.length_c   1.000
_cell.angle_alpha   90.00
_cell.angle_beta   90.00
_cell.angle_gamma   90.00
#
_symmetry.space_group_name_H-M   'P 1'
#
loop_
_entity.id
_entity.type
_entity.pdbx_description
1 polymer ?
#
loop_
_entity_poly.entity_id
_entity_poly.type
_entity_poly.pdbx_seq_one_letter_code
_entity_poly.pdbx_strand_id
1 'polypeptide(L)'
;MAFRPLANYAEAIHFQSKDTSALANRPFNNGSAAAAPILRPRGVNRILLFPGSFNPPHQGHLKLLQHVFNNAGDDLNIVAAIVIMTDDDRLKDKLCTEEKPLILSREQRVNLWRGTGIPVNWVWIYDKSESEWETFRTQLSAKVRKDGIDLKFILLGGPDVIGAGGMCNPEYWKCADCITSDISRAVDFRYPNTLRQIPGCSMWERLAFDRIRLEGQIRARLQGKPAAAIEEAISAAFAKLSSISVCRRQRKPKGTVRFLPCDISLRPSDPPSSTKIRQIVATVPKEELQAKLEGIALSPAILAEYINKSQI
;
A
#
# COMPACT_ATOMS: atom_id res chain seq x y z
N MET A 1 27.88 -1.59 -12.96
CA MET A 1 26.53 -2.02 -13.37
C MET A 1 25.62 -0.81 -13.31
N ALA A 2 24.89 -0.50 -14.40
CA ALA A 2 24.00 0.66 -14.43
C ALA A 2 22.81 0.46 -13.50
N PHE A 3 22.42 1.52 -12.77
CA PHE A 3 21.16 1.54 -12.01
C PHE A 3 19.98 1.38 -12.98
N ARG A 4 18.99 0.57 -12.59
CA ARG A 4 17.81 0.26 -13.42
C ARG A 4 16.56 0.84 -12.77
N PRO A 5 16.04 1.99 -13.24
CA PRO A 5 14.81 2.57 -12.72
C PRO A 5 13.61 1.68 -13.02
N LEU A 6 12.78 1.41 -12.02
CA LEU A 6 11.53 0.65 -12.17
C LEU A 6 10.57 1.33 -13.15
N ALA A 7 10.54 2.67 -13.13
CA ALA A 7 9.71 3.51 -14.00
C ALA A 7 9.87 3.14 -15.49
N ASN A 8 11.11 2.93 -15.95
CA ASN A 8 11.38 2.61 -17.36
C ASN A 8 10.72 1.31 -17.81
N TYR A 9 10.72 0.28 -16.97
CA TYR A 9 10.04 -0.99 -17.29
C TYR A 9 8.53 -0.82 -17.30
N ALA A 10 7.99 -0.12 -16.28
CA ALA A 10 6.56 0.09 -16.13
C ALA A 10 5.98 0.95 -17.26
N GLU A 11 6.64 2.06 -17.61
CA GLU A 11 6.27 2.95 -18.72
C GLU A 11 6.26 2.22 -20.07
N ALA A 12 7.33 1.46 -20.37
CA ALA A 12 7.44 0.74 -21.64
C ALA A 12 6.29 -0.26 -21.85
N ILE A 13 5.78 -0.85 -20.77
CA ILE A 13 4.64 -1.77 -20.80
C ILE A 13 3.32 -1.00 -20.86
N HIS A 14 3.14 -0.06 -19.93
CA HIS A 14 1.89 0.66 -19.75
C HIS A 14 1.51 1.49 -20.98
N PHE A 15 2.50 2.10 -21.63
CA PHE A 15 2.32 2.93 -22.82
C PHE A 15 2.75 2.23 -24.12
N GLN A 16 3.06 0.93 -24.07
CA GLN A 16 3.48 0.15 -25.24
C GLN A 16 4.66 0.80 -25.99
N SER A 17 5.61 1.37 -25.25
CA SER A 17 6.82 2.05 -25.76
C SER A 17 6.57 3.30 -26.62
N LYS A 18 5.39 3.93 -26.52
CA LYS A 18 5.14 5.27 -27.10
C LYS A 18 5.89 6.35 -26.31
N ASP A 19 6.20 7.47 -26.96
CA ASP A 19 6.74 8.66 -26.26
C ASP A 19 5.68 9.21 -25.29
N THR A 20 6.10 9.38 -24.04
CA THR A 20 5.26 9.71 -22.89
C THR A 20 5.83 10.87 -22.09
N SER A 21 6.87 11.52 -22.61
CA SER A 21 7.57 12.63 -21.96
C SER A 21 6.64 13.77 -21.54
N ALA A 22 5.56 14.00 -22.30
CA ALA A 22 4.54 15.02 -22.03
C ALA A 22 3.40 14.58 -21.08
N LEU A 23 3.34 13.31 -20.66
CA LEU A 23 2.24 12.80 -19.84
C LEU A 23 2.48 13.07 -18.35
N ALA A 24 1.50 13.68 -17.69
CA ALA A 24 1.55 13.96 -16.26
C ALA A 24 1.43 12.70 -15.38
N ASN A 25 0.84 11.60 -15.87
CA ASN A 25 0.48 10.43 -15.05
C ASN A 25 1.36 9.20 -15.28
N ARG A 26 2.68 9.40 -15.44
CA ARG A 26 3.61 8.31 -15.72
C ARG A 26 3.86 7.41 -14.50
N PRO A 27 3.99 6.07 -14.68
CA PRO A 27 4.38 5.13 -13.62
C PRO A 27 5.64 5.56 -12.87
N PHE A 28 5.50 5.83 -11.57
CA PHE A 28 6.60 6.25 -10.68
C PHE A 28 7.38 7.49 -11.14
N ASN A 29 6.78 8.31 -12.01
CA ASN A 29 7.45 9.46 -12.64
C ASN A 29 6.45 10.55 -13.07
N ASN A 30 5.41 10.81 -12.27
CA ASN A 30 4.27 11.64 -12.63
C ASN A 30 4.55 13.18 -12.59
N GLY A 31 5.67 13.61 -13.20
CA GLY A 31 6.06 15.01 -13.39
C GLY A 31 6.66 15.71 -12.17
N SER A 32 6.29 15.31 -10.95
CA SER A 32 6.84 15.86 -9.69
C SER A 32 7.73 14.87 -8.92
N ALA A 33 7.94 13.66 -9.46
CA ALA A 33 8.81 12.67 -8.83
C ALA A 33 10.28 13.11 -8.94
N ALA A 34 10.92 13.33 -7.80
CA ALA A 34 12.34 13.72 -7.72
C ALA A 34 13.28 12.52 -7.87
N ALA A 35 12.83 11.31 -7.53
CA ALA A 35 13.64 10.11 -7.59
C ALA A 35 12.78 8.87 -7.86
N ALA A 36 12.88 8.32 -9.08
CA ALA A 36 12.23 7.06 -9.44
C ALA A 36 12.84 5.88 -8.66
N PRO A 37 12.06 4.83 -8.32
CA PRO A 37 12.56 3.67 -7.59
C PRO A 37 13.64 2.93 -8.38
N ILE A 38 14.76 2.63 -7.74
CA ILE A 38 15.89 1.93 -8.35
C ILE A 38 15.86 0.46 -7.92
N LEU A 39 15.95 -0.44 -8.91
CA LEU A 39 16.03 -1.88 -8.67
C LEU A 39 17.46 -2.30 -8.30
N ARG A 40 17.59 -3.12 -7.25
CA ARG A 40 18.86 -3.77 -6.91
C ARG A 40 19.16 -4.88 -7.93
N PRO A 41 20.39 -4.95 -8.47
CA PRO A 41 20.77 -5.97 -9.44
C PRO A 41 20.90 -7.38 -8.84
N ARG A 42 21.08 -7.48 -7.51
CA ARG A 42 21.17 -8.74 -6.77
C ARG A 42 20.15 -8.77 -5.63
N GLY A 43 19.64 -9.96 -5.35
CA GLY A 43 18.59 -10.17 -4.37
C GLY A 43 17.19 -9.91 -4.93
N VAL A 44 16.20 -9.94 -4.03
CA VAL A 44 14.79 -9.80 -4.39
C VAL A 44 14.36 -8.36 -4.19
N ASN A 45 13.80 -7.73 -5.23
CA ASN A 45 13.08 -6.46 -5.11
C ASN A 45 11.60 -6.75 -4.90
N ARG A 46 10.94 -5.97 -4.05
CA ARG A 46 9.51 -6.16 -3.77
C ARG A 46 8.69 -4.92 -4.04
N ILE A 47 7.51 -5.11 -4.59
CA ILE A 47 6.50 -4.06 -4.78
C ILE A 47 5.32 -4.36 -3.85
N LEU A 48 4.88 -3.37 -3.07
CA LEU A 48 3.62 -3.44 -2.35
C LEU A 48 2.47 -3.32 -3.33
N LEU A 49 1.59 -4.31 -3.34
CA LEU A 49 0.37 -4.28 -4.11
C LEU A 49 -0.79 -3.93 -3.19
N PHE A 50 -1.45 -2.80 -3.42
CA PHE A 50 -2.52 -2.30 -2.57
C PHE A 50 -3.85 -2.21 -3.34
N PRO A 51 -4.57 -3.33 -3.47
CA PRO A 51 -5.85 -3.35 -4.15
C PRO A 51 -6.98 -2.92 -3.22
N GLY A 52 -8.04 -2.35 -3.80
CA GLY A 52 -9.24 -2.02 -3.05
C GLY A 52 -10.31 -1.34 -3.89
N SER A 53 -11.51 -1.29 -3.33
CA SER A 53 -12.62 -0.53 -3.93
C SER A 53 -12.33 0.96 -3.89
N PHE A 54 -11.74 1.46 -2.79
CA PHE A 54 -11.43 2.88 -2.58
C PHE A 54 -12.58 3.80 -2.97
N ASN A 55 -13.78 3.54 -2.45
CA ASN A 55 -15.01 4.22 -2.85
C ASN A 55 -15.65 4.97 -1.66
N PRO A 56 -15.15 6.17 -1.31
CA PRO A 56 -13.94 6.84 -1.83
C PRO A 56 -12.65 6.47 -1.06
N PRO A 57 -11.44 6.82 -1.55
CA PRO A 57 -10.22 6.73 -0.75
C PRO A 57 -10.22 7.74 0.42
N HIS A 58 -9.45 7.44 1.47
CA HIS A 58 -9.45 8.19 2.72
C HIS A 58 -8.06 8.19 3.36
N GLN A 59 -7.83 9.07 4.34
CA GLN A 59 -6.53 9.26 4.98
C GLN A 59 -5.99 7.98 5.65
N GLY A 60 -6.87 7.12 6.15
CA GLY A 60 -6.50 5.79 6.67
C GLY A 60 -5.80 4.89 5.65
N HIS A 61 -6.20 4.94 4.37
CA HIS A 61 -5.52 4.19 3.31
C HIS A 61 -4.10 4.71 3.08
N LEU A 62 -3.93 6.03 2.99
CA LEU A 62 -2.62 6.66 2.80
C LEU A 62 -1.69 6.38 3.99
N LYS A 63 -2.20 6.52 5.23
CA LYS A 63 -1.44 6.21 6.46
C LYS A 63 -0.98 4.77 6.50
N LEU A 64 -1.84 3.81 6.13
CA LEU A 64 -1.47 2.40 6.04
C LEU A 64 -0.34 2.18 5.02
N LEU A 65 -0.50 2.71 3.81
CA LEU A 65 0.49 2.57 2.73
C LEU A 65 1.85 3.13 3.13
N GLN A 66 1.88 4.37 3.66
CA GLN A 66 3.11 5.03 4.10
C GLN A 66 3.75 4.31 5.29
N HIS A 67 2.94 3.93 6.29
CA HIS A 67 3.45 3.23 7.45
C HIS A 67 4.10 1.91 7.05
N VAL A 68 3.43 1.10 6.21
CA VAL A 68 3.99 -0.19 5.78
C VAL A 68 5.24 0.01 4.93
N PHE A 69 5.22 0.91 3.94
CA PHE A 69 6.38 1.16 3.10
C PHE A 69 7.61 1.58 3.93
N ASN A 70 7.43 2.47 4.89
CA ASN A 70 8.51 2.98 5.73
C ASN A 70 8.93 2.00 6.84
N ASN A 71 8.05 1.07 7.25
CA ASN A 71 8.25 0.29 8.48
C ASN A 71 8.30 -1.23 8.32
N ALA A 72 8.12 -1.77 7.12
CA ALA A 72 8.11 -3.21 6.91
C ALA A 72 9.47 -3.88 7.11
N GLY A 73 10.57 -3.13 7.15
CA GLY A 73 11.92 -3.64 7.36
C GLY A 73 12.72 -3.78 6.06
N ASP A 74 14.02 -3.48 6.16
CA ASP A 74 14.93 -3.46 5.01
C ASP A 74 15.21 -4.86 4.44
N ASP A 75 14.89 -5.92 5.19
CA ASP A 75 15.00 -7.32 4.78
C ASP A 75 14.09 -7.66 3.58
N LEU A 76 12.98 -6.93 3.43
CA LEU A 76 12.06 -7.11 2.32
C LEU A 76 12.48 -6.37 1.05
N ASN A 77 13.35 -5.35 1.14
CA ASN A 77 13.73 -4.51 0.01
C ASN A 77 12.50 -4.08 -0.82
N ILE A 78 11.53 -3.44 -0.14
CA ILE A 78 10.36 -2.86 -0.79
C ILE A 78 10.83 -1.58 -1.49
N VAL A 79 10.70 -1.54 -2.82
CA VAL A 79 11.19 -0.43 -3.64
C VAL A 79 10.06 0.51 -4.08
N ALA A 80 8.84 0.00 -4.19
CA ALA A 80 7.70 0.76 -4.69
C ALA A 80 6.37 0.18 -4.21
N ALA A 81 5.28 0.88 -4.49
CA ALA A 81 3.92 0.44 -4.29
C ALA A 81 3.03 0.75 -5.50
N ILE A 82 2.09 -0.16 -5.78
CA ILE A 82 1.08 0.00 -6.83
C ILE A 82 -0.29 -0.11 -6.17
N VAL A 83 -1.10 0.95 -6.31
CA VAL A 83 -2.48 0.96 -5.83
C VAL A 83 -3.40 0.62 -7.01
N ILE A 84 -4.27 -0.37 -6.82
CA ILE A 84 -5.18 -0.86 -7.87
C ILE A 84 -6.62 -0.68 -7.44
N MET A 85 -7.39 -0.04 -8.30
CA MET A 85 -8.82 0.16 -8.10
C MET A 85 -9.59 -1.07 -8.60
N THR A 86 -10.52 -1.58 -7.80
CA THR A 86 -11.52 -2.55 -8.28
C THR A 86 -12.30 -1.99 -9.47
N ASP A 87 -12.65 -2.82 -10.46
CA ASP A 87 -13.46 -2.38 -11.60
C ASP A 87 -14.89 -1.97 -11.19
N ASP A 88 -15.52 -1.12 -12.01
CA ASP A 88 -16.82 -0.50 -11.67
C ASP A 88 -17.95 -1.52 -11.54
N ASP A 89 -17.98 -2.56 -12.37
CA ASP A 89 -19.04 -3.58 -12.29
C ASP A 89 -18.91 -4.42 -11.02
N ARG A 90 -17.69 -4.78 -10.64
CA ARG A 90 -17.45 -5.46 -9.36
C ARG A 90 -17.73 -4.56 -8.15
N LEU A 91 -17.55 -3.25 -8.28
CA LEU A 91 -17.96 -2.28 -7.26
C LEU A 91 -19.49 -2.21 -7.14
N LYS A 92 -20.22 -2.16 -8.27
CA LYS A 92 -21.69 -2.21 -8.28
C LYS A 92 -22.21 -3.49 -7.63
N ASP A 93 -21.66 -4.65 -7.99
CA ASP A 93 -22.03 -5.94 -7.41
C ASP A 93 -21.80 -5.96 -5.89
N LYS A 94 -20.69 -5.37 -5.42
CA LYS A 94 -20.39 -5.27 -3.99
C LYS A 94 -21.40 -4.42 -3.23
N LEU A 95 -21.96 -3.38 -3.87
CA LEU A 95 -22.87 -2.42 -3.26
C LEU A 95 -24.34 -2.65 -3.64
N CYS A 96 -24.66 -3.77 -4.29
CA CYS A 96 -25.99 -4.03 -4.85
C CYS A 96 -27.12 -4.12 -3.82
N THR A 97 -26.78 -4.25 -2.54
CA THR A 97 -27.73 -4.30 -1.41
C THR A 97 -27.88 -2.95 -0.68
N GLU A 98 -27.05 -1.95 -1.00
CA GLU A 98 -27.21 -0.60 -0.47
C GLU A 98 -28.36 0.10 -1.25
N GLU A 99 -29.27 0.80 -0.57
CA GLU A 99 -30.45 1.42 -1.20
C GLU A 99 -30.08 2.59 -2.12
N LYS A 100 -29.09 3.40 -1.71
CA LYS A 100 -28.58 4.56 -2.46
C LYS A 100 -27.05 4.58 -2.42
N PRO A 101 -26.37 3.65 -3.09
CA PRO A 101 -24.93 3.55 -3.02
C PRO A 101 -24.29 4.72 -3.77
N LEU A 102 -23.35 5.41 -3.11
CA LEU A 102 -22.41 6.26 -3.83
C LEU A 102 -21.50 5.35 -4.66
N ILE A 103 -21.57 5.42 -5.99
CA ILE A 103 -20.71 4.65 -6.89
C ILE A 103 -19.84 5.62 -7.69
N LEU A 104 -18.59 5.79 -7.27
CA LEU A 104 -17.61 6.56 -8.04
C LEU A 104 -16.98 5.67 -9.11
N SER A 105 -16.90 6.18 -10.34
CA SER A 105 -16.24 5.49 -11.43
C SER A 105 -14.77 5.21 -11.11
N ARG A 106 -14.17 4.25 -11.79
CA ARG A 106 -12.76 3.90 -11.61
C ARG A 106 -11.87 5.09 -11.89
N GLU A 107 -12.21 5.88 -12.90
CA GLU A 107 -11.52 7.11 -13.24
C GLU A 107 -11.61 8.14 -12.10
N GLN A 108 -12.80 8.38 -11.55
CA GLN A 108 -12.98 9.27 -10.40
C GLN A 108 -12.15 8.80 -9.19
N ARG A 109 -12.13 7.50 -8.91
CA ARG A 109 -11.36 6.93 -7.80
C ARG A 109 -9.85 7.02 -8.01
N VAL A 110 -9.37 6.81 -9.24
CA VAL A 110 -7.98 7.06 -9.64
C VAL A 110 -7.61 8.52 -9.43
N ASN A 111 -8.47 9.45 -9.85
CA ASN A 111 -8.25 10.89 -9.72
C ASN A 111 -8.26 11.35 -8.26
N LEU A 112 -9.13 10.78 -7.42
CA LEU A 112 -9.14 11.03 -5.98
C LEU A 112 -7.85 10.60 -5.28
N TRP A 113 -7.23 9.51 -5.73
CA TRP A 113 -5.88 9.17 -5.33
C TRP A 113 -4.88 10.20 -5.89
N ARG A 114 -4.85 10.42 -7.20
CA ARG A 114 -3.88 11.31 -7.87
C ARG A 114 -3.93 12.78 -7.48
N GLY A 115 -4.95 13.21 -6.73
CA GLY A 115 -5.03 14.53 -6.12
C GLY A 115 -3.90 14.80 -5.13
N THR A 116 -4.21 15.43 -4.00
CA THR A 116 -3.19 15.93 -3.08
C THR A 116 -2.62 14.84 -2.17
N GLY A 117 -1.29 14.74 -2.09
CA GLY A 117 -0.60 14.09 -0.96
C GLY A 117 -0.08 12.66 -1.19
N ILE A 118 -0.18 12.10 -2.39
CA ILE A 118 0.49 10.81 -2.68
C ILE A 118 2.00 11.00 -2.77
N PRO A 119 2.81 10.11 -2.16
CA PRO A 119 4.25 10.09 -2.36
C PRO A 119 4.61 9.49 -3.73
N VAL A 120 4.55 10.33 -4.75
CA VAL A 120 4.68 9.95 -6.16
C VAL A 120 6.01 9.31 -6.55
N ASN A 121 7.05 9.51 -5.73
CA ASN A 121 8.37 8.93 -5.94
C ASN A 121 8.38 7.41 -5.91
N TRP A 122 7.45 6.79 -5.18
CA TRP A 122 7.44 5.34 -5.00
C TRP A 122 6.04 4.73 -5.05
N VAL A 123 4.98 5.54 -5.14
CA VAL A 123 3.61 5.08 -5.36
C VAL A 123 3.19 5.35 -6.79
N TRP A 124 2.64 4.32 -7.44
CA TRP A 124 1.91 4.48 -8.70
C TRP A 124 0.45 4.07 -8.54
N ILE A 125 -0.44 4.93 -9.03
CA ILE A 125 -1.87 4.65 -9.14
C ILE A 125 -2.14 4.05 -10.52
N TYR A 126 -2.41 2.74 -10.50
CA TYR A 126 -2.71 1.97 -11.70
C TYR A 126 -4.08 2.37 -12.24
N ASP A 127 -4.12 2.85 -13.47
CA ASP A 127 -5.29 3.44 -14.12
C ASP A 127 -5.78 2.65 -15.33
N LYS A 128 -5.36 1.39 -15.48
CA LYS A 128 -6.05 0.40 -16.32
C LYS A 128 -7.06 -0.40 -15.50
N SER A 129 -7.80 -1.28 -16.16
CA SER A 129 -8.77 -2.15 -15.49
C SER A 129 -8.08 -3.15 -14.55
N GLU A 130 -8.74 -3.52 -13.46
CA GLU A 130 -8.30 -4.61 -12.57
C GLU A 130 -8.07 -5.91 -13.36
N SER A 131 -8.92 -6.19 -14.35
CA SER A 131 -8.79 -7.37 -15.23
C SER A 131 -7.50 -7.41 -16.05
N GLU A 132 -6.92 -6.24 -16.37
CA GLU A 132 -5.66 -6.11 -17.13
C GLU A 132 -4.41 -6.31 -16.24
N TRP A 133 -4.58 -6.31 -14.91
CA TRP A 133 -3.47 -6.35 -13.96
C TRP A 133 -2.59 -7.58 -14.12
N GLU A 134 -3.16 -8.77 -14.30
CA GLU A 134 -2.38 -10.01 -14.41
C GLU A 134 -1.43 -9.97 -15.61
N THR A 135 -1.92 -9.47 -16.75
CA THR A 135 -1.13 -9.27 -17.96
C THR A 135 0.01 -8.29 -17.71
N PHE A 136 -0.30 -7.11 -17.16
CA PHE A 136 0.71 -6.09 -16.85
C PHE A 136 1.80 -6.63 -15.91
N ARG A 137 1.39 -7.26 -14.79
CA ARG A 137 2.29 -7.83 -13.78
C ARG A 137 3.22 -8.89 -14.38
N THR A 138 2.69 -9.76 -15.24
CA THR A 138 3.45 -10.82 -15.90
C THR A 138 4.50 -10.22 -16.84
N GLN A 139 4.10 -9.23 -17.65
CA GLN A 139 5.03 -8.53 -18.54
C GLN A 139 6.12 -7.77 -17.76
N LEU A 140 5.76 -7.11 -16.65
CA LEU A 140 6.72 -6.39 -15.81
C LEU A 140 7.74 -7.34 -15.20
N SER A 141 7.26 -8.44 -14.61
CA SER A 141 8.12 -9.46 -14.02
C SER A 141 9.05 -10.10 -15.05
N ALA A 142 8.54 -10.41 -16.24
CA ALA A 142 9.34 -11.00 -17.32
C ALA A 142 10.40 -10.02 -17.85
N LYS A 143 10.05 -8.74 -18.05
CA LYS A 143 10.96 -7.72 -18.56
C LYS A 143 12.08 -7.42 -17.57
N VAL A 144 11.78 -7.34 -16.28
CA VAL A 144 12.77 -7.16 -15.21
C VAL A 144 13.66 -8.41 -15.06
N ARG A 145 13.09 -9.61 -15.17
CA ARG A 145 13.84 -10.87 -15.11
C ARG A 145 14.81 -11.06 -16.26
N LYS A 146 14.50 -10.55 -17.47
CA LYS A 146 15.44 -10.56 -18.61
C LYS A 146 16.76 -9.84 -18.31
N ASP A 147 16.73 -8.88 -17.40
CA ASP A 147 17.92 -8.16 -16.92
C ASP A 147 18.57 -8.82 -15.69
N GLY A 148 18.17 -10.05 -15.35
CA GLY A 148 18.72 -10.82 -14.23
C GLY A 148 18.21 -10.38 -12.85
N ILE A 149 17.17 -9.54 -12.79
CA ILE A 149 16.65 -8.97 -11.55
C ILE A 149 15.42 -9.76 -11.07
N ASP A 150 15.40 -10.16 -9.79
CA ASP A 150 14.21 -10.77 -9.19
C ASP A 150 13.25 -9.70 -8.64
N LEU A 151 11.97 -9.85 -8.99
CA LEU A 151 10.89 -8.95 -8.62
C LEU A 151 9.71 -9.76 -8.10
N LYS A 152 9.26 -9.45 -6.89
CA LYS A 152 8.09 -10.06 -6.25
C LYS A 152 7.08 -9.01 -5.80
N PHE A 153 5.87 -9.46 -5.54
CA PHE A 153 4.76 -8.62 -5.07
C PHE A 153 4.34 -9.09 -3.69
N ILE A 154 4.03 -8.14 -2.82
CA ILE A 154 3.49 -8.40 -1.48
C ILE A 154 2.12 -7.74 -1.40
N LEU A 155 1.10 -8.50 -0.99
CA LEU A 155 -0.24 -7.95 -0.82
C LEU A 155 -0.31 -7.09 0.44
N LEU A 156 -0.65 -5.81 0.29
CA LEU A 156 -1.00 -4.94 1.40
C LEU A 156 -2.50 -5.03 1.67
N GLY A 157 -2.87 -5.49 2.87
CA GLY A 157 -4.25 -5.57 3.33
C GLY A 157 -4.47 -4.71 4.57
N GLY A 158 -5.58 -3.95 4.59
CA GLY A 158 -6.05 -3.31 5.82
C GLY A 158 -6.71 -4.31 6.77
N PRO A 159 -7.15 -3.86 7.96
CA PRO A 159 -7.78 -4.72 8.96
C PRO A 159 -9.09 -5.39 8.52
N ASP A 160 -9.76 -4.87 7.48
CA ASP A 160 -10.93 -5.51 6.87
C ASP A 160 -10.59 -6.65 5.90
N VAL A 161 -9.31 -6.73 5.48
CA VAL A 161 -8.81 -7.72 4.52
C VAL A 161 -8.05 -8.84 5.22
N ILE A 162 -7.42 -8.52 6.35
CA ILE A 162 -6.62 -9.44 7.16
C ILE A 162 -7.05 -9.26 8.62
N GLY A 163 -7.77 -10.25 9.16
CA GLY A 163 -8.35 -10.22 10.49
C GLY A 163 -8.40 -11.60 11.17
N ALA A 164 -8.95 -11.65 12.38
CA ALA A 164 -9.17 -12.87 13.15
C ALA A 164 -10.23 -13.78 12.51
N GLY A 165 -11.15 -13.21 11.72
CA GLY A 165 -12.09 -13.97 10.89
C GLY A 165 -11.44 -14.67 9.68
N GLY A 166 -10.20 -14.31 9.33
CA GLY A 166 -9.47 -14.83 8.18
C GLY A 166 -8.88 -13.72 7.31
N MET A 167 -8.45 -14.11 6.11
CA MET A 167 -7.92 -13.17 5.13
C MET A 167 -8.35 -13.53 3.71
N CYS A 168 -8.37 -12.55 2.81
CA CYS A 168 -8.53 -12.82 1.40
C CYS A 168 -7.42 -13.74 0.88
N ASN A 169 -7.71 -14.58 -0.12
CA ASN A 169 -6.67 -15.40 -0.74
C ASN A 169 -5.72 -14.51 -1.58
N PRO A 170 -4.44 -14.34 -1.20
CA PRO A 170 -3.50 -13.49 -1.95
C PRO A 170 -3.16 -14.04 -3.34
N GLU A 171 -3.49 -15.31 -3.62
CA GLU A 171 -3.31 -15.91 -4.95
C GLU A 171 -4.08 -15.21 -6.05
N TYR A 172 -5.25 -14.62 -5.72
CA TYR A 172 -6.03 -13.81 -6.66
C TYR A 172 -5.18 -12.67 -7.25
N TRP A 173 -4.25 -12.14 -6.45
CA TRP A 173 -3.32 -11.10 -6.82
C TRP A 173 -1.93 -11.63 -7.22
N LYS A 174 -1.81 -12.96 -7.39
CA LYS A 174 -0.55 -13.69 -7.59
C LYS A 174 0.53 -13.28 -6.57
N CYS A 175 0.09 -13.01 -5.34
CA CYS A 175 0.95 -12.76 -4.20
C CYS A 175 1.00 -14.01 -3.32
N ALA A 176 2.14 -14.23 -2.67
CA ALA A 176 2.30 -15.26 -1.66
C ALA A 176 2.35 -14.64 -0.26
N ASP A 177 3.13 -13.57 -0.13
CA ASP A 177 3.30 -12.81 1.11
C ASP A 177 2.24 -11.71 1.24
N CYS A 178 1.86 -11.42 2.48
CA CYS A 178 0.92 -10.37 2.86
C CYS A 178 1.52 -9.49 3.97
N ILE A 179 1.16 -8.22 4.00
CA ILE A 179 1.49 -7.30 5.09
C ILE A 179 0.23 -6.55 5.53
N THR A 180 0.09 -6.36 6.83
CA THR A 180 -0.93 -5.51 7.44
C THR A 180 -0.39 -4.74 8.65
N SER A 181 -1.17 -3.76 9.10
CA SER A 181 -0.89 -2.92 10.25
C SER A 181 -2.20 -2.40 10.83
N ASP A 182 -2.16 -1.98 12.08
CA ASP A 182 -3.27 -1.36 12.80
C ASP A 182 -3.13 0.17 12.96
N ILE A 183 -2.27 0.79 12.15
CA ILE A 183 -2.05 2.25 12.13
C ILE A 183 -3.31 3.03 11.73
N SER A 184 -4.10 2.49 10.80
CA SER A 184 -5.29 3.18 10.27
C SER A 184 -6.53 2.93 11.12
N ARG A 185 -6.65 1.71 11.65
CA ARG A 185 -7.72 1.25 12.55
C ARG A 185 -7.25 0.00 13.29
N ALA A 186 -7.90 -0.33 14.41
CA ALA A 186 -7.58 -1.55 15.14
C ALA A 186 -7.76 -2.81 14.28
N VAL A 187 -6.89 -3.78 14.48
CA VAL A 187 -7.09 -5.17 14.04
C VAL A 187 -7.74 -5.97 15.17
N ASP A 188 -8.62 -6.90 14.82
CA ASP A 188 -9.37 -7.76 15.74
C ASP A 188 -8.54 -8.95 16.30
N PHE A 189 -7.30 -9.10 15.85
CA PHE A 189 -6.37 -10.13 16.35
C PHE A 189 -5.28 -9.58 17.27
N ARG A 190 -5.15 -8.27 17.50
CA ARG A 190 -4.16 -7.70 18.43
C ARG A 190 -4.79 -7.40 19.78
N TYR A 191 -4.27 -8.05 20.82
CA TYR A 191 -4.56 -7.76 22.22
C TYR A 191 -3.34 -7.08 22.88
N PRO A 192 -3.47 -6.52 24.10
CA PRO A 192 -2.37 -5.78 24.74
C PRO A 192 -1.03 -6.53 24.78
N ASN A 193 -1.08 -7.85 25.04
CA ASN A 193 0.11 -8.67 25.23
C ASN A 193 0.23 -9.86 24.26
N THR A 194 -0.78 -10.09 23.40
CA THR A 194 -0.84 -11.29 22.55
C THR A 194 -1.45 -10.97 21.19
N LEU A 195 -1.17 -11.86 20.23
CA LEU A 195 -1.81 -11.84 18.92
C LEU A 195 -2.62 -13.13 18.74
N ARG A 196 -3.92 -12.99 18.44
CA ARG A 196 -4.78 -14.11 18.05
C ARG A 196 -4.30 -14.69 16.74
N GLN A 197 -4.24 -16.01 16.66
CA GLN A 197 -3.93 -16.70 15.42
C GLN A 197 -4.95 -16.34 14.33
N ILE A 198 -4.45 -16.05 13.12
CA ILE A 198 -5.30 -15.93 11.93
C ILE A 198 -5.63 -17.34 11.43
N PRO A 199 -6.91 -17.65 11.15
CA PRO A 199 -7.31 -18.94 10.59
C PRO A 199 -6.47 -19.34 9.36
N GLY A 200 -5.93 -20.55 9.38
CA GLY A 200 -5.10 -21.09 8.29
C GLY A 200 -3.66 -20.55 8.25
N CYS A 201 -3.19 -19.89 9.31
CA CYS A 201 -1.79 -19.51 9.52
C CYS A 201 -1.19 -20.20 10.75
N SER A 202 0.13 -20.23 10.87
CA SER A 202 0.82 -20.61 12.11
C SER A 202 0.54 -19.62 13.24
N MET A 203 1.00 -19.93 14.46
CA MET A 203 1.09 -18.93 15.53
C MET A 203 2.00 -17.78 15.10
N TRP A 204 1.77 -16.62 15.70
CA TRP A 204 2.61 -15.44 15.50
C TRP A 204 3.96 -15.62 16.18
N GLU A 205 5.01 -15.26 15.46
CA GLU A 205 6.39 -15.25 15.93
C GLU A 205 6.96 -13.86 15.73
N ARG A 206 7.96 -13.48 16.54
CA ARG A 206 8.72 -12.25 16.27
C ARG A 206 9.54 -12.41 15.00
N LEU A 207 9.70 -11.32 14.24
CA LEU A 207 10.57 -11.34 13.08
C LEU A 207 11.99 -11.70 13.51
N ALA A 208 12.52 -12.80 12.96
CA ALA A 208 13.93 -13.13 13.08
C ALA A 208 14.74 -12.27 12.09
N PHE A 209 15.77 -11.59 12.58
CA PHE A 209 16.69 -10.81 11.76
C PHE A 209 18.12 -10.90 12.29
N ASP A 210 19.09 -10.80 11.38
CA ASP A 210 20.52 -10.82 11.69
C ASP A 210 20.94 -9.46 12.24
N ARG A 211 21.11 -9.40 13.57
CA ARG A 211 21.49 -8.17 14.30
C ARG A 211 22.87 -7.67 13.89
N ILE A 212 23.85 -8.57 13.76
CA ILE A 212 25.23 -8.22 13.44
C ILE A 212 25.30 -7.61 12.04
N ARG A 213 24.64 -8.23 11.06
CA ARG A 213 24.59 -7.72 9.70
C ARG A 213 23.90 -6.37 9.61
N LEU A 214 22.77 -6.21 10.30
CA LEU A 214 22.02 -4.95 10.29
C LEU A 214 22.82 -3.81 10.95
N GLU A 215 23.45 -4.09 12.08
CA GLU A 215 24.32 -3.14 12.75
C GLU A 215 25.46 -2.69 11.83
N GLY A 216 26.16 -3.63 11.20
CA GLY A 216 27.22 -3.33 10.24
C GLY A 216 26.75 -2.46 9.08
N GLN A 217 25.54 -2.70 8.55
CA GLN A 217 24.93 -1.88 7.49
C GLN A 217 24.62 -0.45 7.95
N ILE A 218 24.09 -0.29 9.17
CA ILE A 218 23.78 1.03 9.74
C ILE A 218 25.07 1.81 10.00
N ARG A 219 26.09 1.18 10.61
CA ARG A 219 27.39 1.80 10.85
C ARG A 219 28.06 2.25 9.55
N ALA A 220 28.02 1.41 8.51
CA ALA A 220 28.55 1.77 7.20
C ALA A 220 27.80 2.94 6.55
N ARG A 221 26.46 2.97 6.64
CA ARG A 221 25.63 4.05 6.08
C ARG A 221 25.81 5.37 6.82
N LEU A 222 26.09 5.33 8.11
CA LEU A 222 26.25 6.51 8.97
C LEU A 222 27.73 6.82 9.26
N GLN A 223 28.65 6.35 8.42
CA GLN A 223 30.07 6.63 8.56
C GLN A 223 30.31 8.16 8.63
N GLY A 224 31.09 8.60 9.62
CA GLY A 224 31.37 10.02 9.87
C GLY A 224 30.30 10.77 10.68
N LYS A 225 29.22 10.11 11.10
CA LYS A 225 28.27 10.66 12.09
C LYS A 225 28.77 10.43 13.53
N PRO A 226 28.32 11.24 14.51
CA PRO A 226 28.66 11.03 15.91
C PRO A 226 28.25 9.64 16.40
N ALA A 227 29.07 9.01 17.25
CA ALA A 227 28.81 7.67 17.76
C ALA A 227 27.42 7.53 18.40
N ALA A 228 26.98 8.52 19.18
CA ALA A 228 25.65 8.54 19.80
C ALA A 228 24.50 8.42 18.78
N ALA A 229 24.60 9.12 17.64
CA ALA A 229 23.59 9.05 16.58
C ALA A 229 23.57 7.68 15.88
N ILE A 230 24.72 7.02 15.78
CA ILE A 230 24.83 5.67 15.23
C ILE A 230 24.17 4.66 16.17
N GLU A 231 24.47 4.73 17.47
CA GLU A 231 23.86 3.85 18.48
C GLU A 231 22.34 4.06 18.59
N GLU A 232 21.87 5.30 18.53
CA GLU A 232 20.43 5.61 18.49
C GLU A 232 19.76 4.97 17.27
N ALA A 233 20.36 5.10 16.08
CA ALA A 233 19.84 4.50 14.86
C ALA A 233 19.79 2.96 14.92
N ILE A 234 20.82 2.33 15.50
CA ILE A 234 20.86 0.87 15.71
C ILE A 234 19.74 0.45 16.67
N SER A 235 19.63 1.11 17.82
CA SER A 235 18.61 0.83 18.83
C SER A 235 17.20 0.97 18.26
N ALA A 236 16.94 2.07 17.54
CA ALA A 236 15.66 2.32 16.88
C ALA A 236 15.34 1.24 15.83
N ALA A 237 16.31 0.85 15.00
CA ALA A 237 16.14 -0.20 13.99
C ALA A 237 15.84 -1.57 14.64
N PHE A 238 16.54 -1.92 15.71
CA PHE A 238 16.32 -3.18 16.44
C PHE A 238 14.96 -3.19 17.12
N ALA A 239 14.57 -2.11 17.81
CA ALA A 239 13.27 -2.00 18.45
C ALA A 239 12.13 -2.14 17.42
N LYS A 240 12.27 -1.45 16.29
CA LYS A 240 11.33 -1.52 15.17
C LYS A 240 11.18 -2.94 14.62
N LEU A 241 12.26 -3.60 14.21
CA LEU A 241 12.17 -4.96 13.66
C LEU A 241 11.70 -5.99 14.70
N SER A 242 12.09 -5.83 15.97
CA SER A 242 11.63 -6.71 17.06
C SER A 242 10.14 -6.56 17.34
N SER A 243 9.53 -5.42 17.02
CA SER A 243 8.09 -5.22 17.15
C SER A 243 7.28 -5.99 16.09
N ILE A 244 7.88 -6.26 14.93
CA ILE A 244 7.21 -6.93 13.82
C ILE A 244 6.92 -8.38 14.19
N SER A 245 5.68 -8.80 13.91
CA SER A 245 5.25 -10.19 14.08
C SER A 245 5.00 -10.83 12.71
N VAL A 246 5.31 -12.11 12.58
CA VAL A 246 5.10 -12.89 11.36
C VAL A 246 4.36 -14.17 11.68
N CYS A 247 3.49 -14.62 10.78
CA CYS A 247 2.96 -15.97 10.79
C CYS A 247 3.00 -16.55 9.37
N ARG A 248 3.04 -17.88 9.25
CA ARG A 248 3.15 -18.57 7.97
C ARG A 248 1.81 -19.12 7.54
N ARG A 249 1.43 -18.87 6.30
CA ARG A 249 0.21 -19.45 5.72
C ARG A 249 0.38 -20.96 5.60
N GLN A 250 -0.57 -21.70 6.17
CA GLN A 250 -0.63 -23.15 6.09
C GLN A 250 -1.38 -23.60 4.82
N ARG A 251 -2.24 -22.76 4.25
CA ARG A 251 -2.91 -22.99 2.97
C ARG A 251 -2.08 -22.45 1.80
N LYS A 252 -2.31 -22.97 0.59
CA LYS A 252 -1.70 -22.41 -0.62
C LYS A 252 -2.29 -21.03 -0.96
N PRO A 253 -1.52 -20.13 -1.58
CA PRO A 253 -0.06 -20.20 -1.76
C PRO A 253 0.66 -20.08 -0.41
N LYS A 254 1.67 -20.91 -0.19
CA LYS A 254 2.50 -20.81 1.01
C LYS A 254 3.22 -19.45 0.98
N GLY A 255 3.21 -18.73 2.09
CA GLY A 255 3.81 -17.41 2.21
C GLY A 255 3.74 -16.89 3.64
N THR A 256 4.24 -15.69 3.86
CA THR A 256 4.31 -15.06 5.18
C THR A 256 3.30 -13.92 5.28
N VAL A 257 2.63 -13.84 6.42
CA VAL A 257 1.82 -12.69 6.80
C VAL A 257 2.63 -11.92 7.83
N ARG A 258 2.92 -10.65 7.55
CA ARG A 258 3.67 -9.78 8.46
C ARG A 258 2.73 -8.73 9.03
N PHE A 259 2.75 -8.58 10.34
CA PHE A 259 2.01 -7.57 11.09
C PHE A 259 2.98 -6.52 11.64
N LEU A 260 2.76 -5.27 11.26
CA LEU A 260 3.49 -4.10 11.76
C LEU A 260 2.61 -3.39 12.79
N PRO A 261 2.90 -3.52 14.10
CA PRO A 261 2.16 -2.78 15.09
C PRO A 261 2.46 -1.28 14.96
N CYS A 262 1.41 -0.46 15.04
CA CYS A 262 1.59 0.96 15.36
C CYS A 262 1.72 1.19 16.87
N ASP A 263 2.29 2.34 17.22
CA ASP A 263 2.04 2.93 18.53
C ASP A 263 0.55 3.30 18.63
N ILE A 264 -0.10 2.83 19.70
CA ILE A 264 -1.52 3.07 19.96
C ILE A 264 -1.79 4.57 20.10
N SER A 265 -0.81 5.35 20.59
CA SER A 265 -0.92 6.81 20.71
C SER A 265 -1.07 7.52 19.35
N LEU A 266 -0.55 6.91 18.28
CA LEU A 266 -0.62 7.45 16.92
C LEU A 266 -1.93 7.07 16.20
N ARG A 267 -2.76 6.22 16.79
CA ARG A 267 -4.02 5.78 16.20
C ARG A 267 -5.09 6.85 16.41
N PRO A 268 -5.83 7.24 15.36
CA PRO A 268 -6.98 8.13 15.54
C PRO A 268 -8.04 7.44 16.42
N SER A 269 -8.62 8.18 17.36
CA SER A 269 -9.77 7.71 18.16
C SER A 269 -10.97 7.39 17.27
N ASP A 270 -11.15 8.16 16.21
CA ASP A 270 -12.20 8.01 15.21
C ASP A 270 -11.58 7.80 13.81
N PRO A 271 -11.27 6.54 13.43
CA PRO A 271 -10.56 6.25 12.21
C PRO A 271 -11.43 6.54 10.96
N PRO A 272 -10.87 7.18 9.92
CA PRO A 272 -11.60 7.42 8.69
C PRO A 272 -11.91 6.10 7.97
N SER A 273 -13.10 5.99 7.39
CA SER A 273 -13.52 4.85 6.57
C SER A 273 -14.34 5.31 5.37
N SER A 274 -14.33 4.53 4.28
CA SER A 274 -15.19 4.83 3.12
C SER A 274 -16.67 4.84 3.49
N THR A 275 -17.11 3.96 4.39
CA THR A 275 -18.50 3.90 4.88
C THR A 275 -18.88 5.20 5.60
N LYS A 276 -18.02 5.71 6.49
CA LYS A 276 -18.24 6.98 7.16
C LYS A 276 -18.33 8.14 6.18
N ILE A 277 -17.47 8.16 5.16
CA ILE A 277 -17.54 9.18 4.11
C ILE A 277 -18.87 9.09 3.33
N ARG A 278 -19.32 7.89 2.96
CA ARG A 278 -20.62 7.71 2.29
C ARG A 278 -21.78 8.21 3.16
N GLN A 279 -21.73 7.98 4.48
CA GLN A 279 -22.71 8.52 5.42
C GLN A 279 -22.69 10.05 5.47
N ILE A 280 -21.51 10.68 5.51
CA ILE A 280 -21.37 12.15 5.44
C ILE A 280 -21.99 12.67 4.14
N VAL A 281 -21.63 12.08 2.99
CA VAL A 281 -22.18 12.45 1.68
C VAL A 281 -23.70 12.34 1.63
N ALA A 282 -24.28 11.33 2.28
CA ALA A 282 -25.73 11.11 2.29
C ALA A 282 -26.51 12.05 3.22
N THR A 283 -25.85 12.71 4.19
CA THR A 283 -26.52 13.43 5.29
C THR A 283 -26.18 14.92 5.37
N VAL A 284 -25.04 15.33 4.80
CA VAL A 284 -24.55 16.71 4.88
C VAL A 284 -24.93 17.49 3.62
N PRO A 285 -25.36 18.77 3.74
CA PRO A 285 -25.59 19.65 2.60
C PRO A 285 -24.35 19.78 1.69
N LYS A 286 -24.58 19.95 0.39
CA LYS A 286 -23.53 19.98 -0.64
C LYS A 286 -22.50 21.10 -0.41
N GLU A 287 -22.95 22.21 0.17
CA GLU A 287 -22.15 23.41 0.47
C GLU A 287 -21.17 23.19 1.62
N GLU A 288 -21.51 22.32 2.57
CA GLU A 288 -20.68 22.00 3.73
C GLU A 288 -19.78 20.77 3.51
N LEU A 289 -20.00 20.04 2.41
CA LEU A 289 -19.44 18.72 2.21
C LEU A 289 -17.90 18.72 2.23
N GLN A 290 -17.25 19.65 1.54
CA GLN A 290 -15.79 19.73 1.54
C GLN A 290 -15.24 19.91 2.97
N ALA A 291 -15.82 20.83 3.74
CA ALA A 291 -15.37 21.10 5.10
C ALA A 291 -15.54 19.88 6.02
N LYS A 292 -16.62 19.11 5.88
CA LYS A 292 -16.85 17.88 6.66
C LYS A 292 -15.96 16.72 6.23
N LEU A 293 -15.48 16.71 4.99
CA LEU A 293 -14.58 15.68 4.46
C LEU A 293 -13.10 15.95 4.79
N GLU A 294 -12.76 17.16 5.22
CA GLU A 294 -11.39 17.57 5.53
C GLU A 294 -10.78 16.69 6.64
N GLY A 295 -9.55 16.23 6.42
CA GLY A 295 -8.88 15.28 7.32
C GLY A 295 -9.42 13.84 7.33
N ILE A 296 -10.52 13.56 6.61
CA ILE A 296 -11.12 12.22 6.49
C ILE A 296 -10.88 11.64 5.09
N ALA A 297 -11.38 12.32 4.05
CA ALA A 297 -11.21 11.92 2.67
C ALA A 297 -9.77 12.16 2.21
N LEU A 298 -9.33 11.41 1.19
CA LEU A 298 -7.98 11.58 0.66
C LEU A 298 -7.84 12.91 -0.11
N SER A 299 -8.84 13.23 -0.93
CA SER A 299 -8.94 14.48 -1.69
C SER A 299 -10.32 15.10 -1.50
N PRO A 300 -10.56 15.84 -0.39
CA PRO A 300 -11.88 16.36 -0.01
C PRO A 300 -12.52 17.24 -1.08
N ALA A 301 -11.76 18.20 -1.65
CA ALA A 301 -12.25 19.12 -2.67
C ALA A 301 -12.69 18.39 -3.96
N ILE A 302 -11.85 17.49 -4.47
CA ILE A 302 -12.15 16.70 -5.68
C ILE A 302 -13.39 15.82 -5.44
N LEU A 303 -13.50 15.22 -4.25
CA LEU A 303 -14.66 14.40 -3.91
C LEU A 303 -15.94 15.24 -3.88
N ALA A 304 -15.93 16.38 -3.18
CA ALA A 304 -17.08 17.28 -3.12
C ALA A 304 -17.51 17.75 -4.52
N GLU A 305 -16.56 18.05 -5.40
CA GLU A 305 -16.84 18.40 -6.80
C GLU A 305 -17.56 17.28 -7.54
N TYR A 306 -17.10 16.03 -7.41
CA TYR A 306 -17.78 14.88 -8.03
C TYR A 306 -19.20 14.70 -7.49
N ILE A 307 -19.40 14.82 -6.18
CA ILE A 307 -20.74 14.72 -5.58
C ILE A 307 -21.67 15.85 -6.06
N ASN A 308 -21.14 17.07 -6.23
CA ASN A 308 -21.94 18.22 -6.65
C ASN A 308 -22.33 18.15 -8.13
N LYS A 309 -21.46 17.57 -8.97
CA LYS A 309 -21.71 17.38 -10.41
C LYS A 309 -22.59 16.17 -10.71
N SER A 310 -22.52 15.13 -9.89
CA SER A 310 -23.44 14.01 -9.99
C SER A 310 -24.81 14.45 -9.51
N GLN A 311 -25.84 14.35 -10.37
CA GLN A 311 -27.24 14.46 -9.97
C GLN A 311 -27.63 13.24 -9.12
N ILE A 312 -27.03 13.11 -7.93
CA ILE A 312 -27.47 12.23 -6.84
C ILE A 312 -28.46 13.02 -5.99
#